data_AF-A0A8H7B0C7-F1
#
_entry.id   AF-A0A8H7B0C7-F1
#
_cell.length_a   1.000
_cell.length_b   1.000
_cell.length_c   1.000
_cell.angle_alpha   90.00
_cell.angle_beta   90.00
_cell.angle_gamma   90.00
#
_symmetry.space_group_name_H-M   'P 1'
#
loop_
_entity.id
_entity.type
_entity.pdbx_description
1 polymer ?
#
loop_
_entity_poly.entity_id
_entity_poly.type
_entity_poly.pdbx_seq_one_letter_code
_entity_poly.pdbx_strand_id
1 'polypeptide(L)'
;MAKLLSLPNELIQHITSFLPCSSALNLFKVDRRLRNICNDKVVFQNIAKYNSERSLLLENGIELSENYWAESDAILTNIPLQQTIRLAYAAERSIQALLEKDDTWTLSTSKRLNSFKITEWLPQMMALHHPAALELKPETFLQLQGQVLLRMRVPKSIDPDLLSANFVLSYTLLAQLRKTSNGKQVKEAFDRFFSVNRATDPPITLSNGVRTDGDAVKSLRQRVRDYGYFGDTFDLDQATTLLPTLMLELELSTRHLTPSHITELPSPTGIPFYSMMNLPPVFDISKPPPFADGSMSFGWCHLDKMVSPDFLSSGCWTGYYSDQRRYLGRRRFDPAMRDIRIVARRTCKEEREIDSSLAECTMVDQQSRGVDAVGEFSLQGRVQDDGFVYLIKRYFSEDTMWTWKARMTPFGIVGMWGSDQERFGGYFWIWKEEWC
;
A
#
# COMPACT_ATOMS: atom_id res chain seq x y z
N MET A 1 -12.92 -22.11 47.93
CA MET A 1 -12.60 -21.20 46.82
C MET A 1 -12.01 -22.04 45.69
N ALA A 2 -12.66 -22.10 44.51
CA ALA A 2 -12.11 -22.82 43.37
C ALA A 2 -10.85 -22.09 42.86
N LYS A 3 -9.79 -22.84 42.51
CA LYS A 3 -8.54 -22.28 41.99
C LYS A 3 -8.56 -22.42 40.47
N LEU A 4 -8.05 -21.43 39.72
CA LEU A 4 -7.98 -21.53 38.26
C LEU A 4 -7.26 -22.81 37.78
N LEU A 5 -6.20 -23.21 38.49
CA LEU A 5 -5.44 -24.44 38.24
C LEU A 5 -6.17 -25.75 38.59
N SER A 6 -7.40 -25.70 39.11
CA SER A 6 -8.24 -26.90 39.25
C SER A 6 -9.07 -27.19 38.01
N LEU A 7 -9.05 -26.32 37.00
CA LEU A 7 -9.69 -26.57 35.71
C LEU A 7 -8.83 -27.48 34.82
N PRO A 8 -9.43 -28.29 33.94
CA PRO A 8 -8.76 -28.94 32.82
C PRO A 8 -7.92 -27.96 31.98
N ASN A 9 -6.79 -28.44 31.44
CA ASN A 9 -5.86 -27.62 30.66
C ASN A 9 -6.56 -26.99 29.44
N GLU A 10 -7.43 -27.76 28.78
CA GLU A 10 -8.18 -27.36 27.59
C GLU A 10 -9.13 -26.19 27.90
N LEU A 11 -9.76 -26.20 29.08
CA LEU A 11 -10.61 -25.09 29.53
C LEU A 11 -9.78 -23.85 29.85
N ILE A 12 -8.60 -24.00 30.47
CA ILE A 12 -7.69 -22.88 30.72
C ILE A 12 -7.20 -22.28 29.38
N GLN A 13 -6.83 -23.11 28.42
CA GLN A 13 -6.43 -22.70 27.07
C GLN A 13 -7.56 -21.98 26.35
N HIS A 14 -8.79 -22.52 26.41
CA HIS A 14 -9.97 -21.90 25.81
C HIS A 14 -10.26 -20.53 26.43
N ILE A 15 -10.27 -20.41 27.76
CA ILE A 15 -10.43 -19.12 28.45
C ILE A 15 -9.33 -18.14 28.03
N THR A 16 -8.08 -18.60 27.96
CA THR A 16 -6.94 -17.77 27.54
C THR A 16 -7.09 -17.28 26.11
N SER A 17 -7.70 -18.07 25.22
CA SER A 17 -7.91 -17.69 23.82
C SER A 17 -8.88 -16.53 23.61
N PHE A 18 -9.66 -16.16 24.64
CA PHE A 18 -10.52 -14.98 24.64
C PHE A 18 -9.87 -13.74 25.27
N LEU A 19 -8.61 -13.82 25.68
CA LEU A 19 -7.90 -12.67 26.23
C LEU A 19 -7.20 -11.88 25.11
N PRO A 20 -7.03 -10.55 25.28
CA PRO A 20 -6.01 -9.81 24.54
C PRO A 20 -4.65 -10.50 24.68
N CYS A 21 -3.83 -10.49 23.62
CA CYS A 21 -2.54 -11.17 23.61
C CYS A 21 -1.63 -10.71 24.78
N SER A 22 -1.62 -9.42 25.10
CA SER A 22 -0.88 -8.83 26.20
C SER A 22 -1.30 -9.41 27.56
N SER A 23 -2.61 -9.61 27.77
CA SER A 23 -3.17 -10.25 28.96
C SER A 23 -2.80 -11.73 29.04
N ALA A 24 -2.88 -12.47 27.92
CA ALA A 24 -2.42 -13.86 27.85
C ALA A 24 -0.92 -13.99 28.19
N LEU A 25 -0.08 -13.09 27.68
CA LEU A 25 1.35 -13.06 28.00
C LEU A 25 1.63 -12.68 29.46
N ASN A 26 0.80 -11.83 30.07
CA ASN A 26 0.92 -11.51 31.49
C ASN A 26 0.53 -12.71 32.38
N LEU A 27 -0.41 -13.56 31.93
CA LEU A 27 -0.76 -14.81 32.64
C LEU A 27 0.46 -15.73 32.81
N PHE A 28 1.42 -15.69 31.87
CA PHE A 28 2.65 -16.48 31.93
C PHE A 28 3.57 -16.08 33.08
N LYS A 29 3.41 -14.85 33.58
CA LYS A 29 4.20 -14.31 34.68
C LYS A 29 3.59 -14.64 36.04
N VAL A 30 2.35 -15.12 36.08
CA VAL A 30 1.63 -15.43 37.32
C VAL A 30 2.10 -16.76 37.93
N ASP A 31 2.19 -17.83 37.11
CA ASP A 31 2.57 -19.16 37.57
C ASP A 31 3.22 -19.99 36.44
N ARG A 32 4.20 -20.84 36.79
CA ARG A 32 4.94 -21.67 35.81
C ARG A 32 4.03 -22.70 35.13
N ARG A 33 3.06 -23.26 35.84
CA ARG A 33 2.11 -24.25 35.32
C ARG A 33 1.14 -23.57 34.34
N LEU A 34 0.64 -22.38 34.69
CA LEU A 34 -0.15 -21.56 33.76
C LEU A 34 0.63 -21.23 32.49
N ARG A 35 1.91 -20.82 32.61
CA ARG A 35 2.77 -20.59 31.45
C ARG A 35 2.88 -21.82 30.57
N ASN A 36 3.10 -23.00 31.13
CA ASN A 36 3.24 -24.23 30.34
C ASN A 36 1.92 -24.63 29.65
N ILE A 37 0.78 -24.41 30.30
CA ILE A 37 -0.54 -24.70 29.73
C ILE A 37 -0.89 -23.71 28.61
N CYS A 38 -0.63 -22.42 28.83
CA CYS A 38 -1.12 -21.34 27.98
C CYS A 38 -0.13 -20.91 26.88
N ASN A 39 1.16 -21.25 26.98
CA ASN A 39 2.16 -21.00 25.95
C ASN A 39 2.04 -22.04 24.81
N ASP A 40 0.86 -22.07 24.20
CA ASP A 40 0.42 -23.04 23.21
C ASP A 40 0.08 -22.33 21.90
N LYS A 41 0.40 -22.98 20.76
CA LYS A 41 0.20 -22.37 19.43
C LYS A 41 -1.27 -22.13 19.13
N VAL A 42 -2.15 -23.08 19.48
CA VAL A 42 -3.59 -22.99 19.19
C VAL A 42 -4.22 -21.82 19.96
N VAL A 43 -3.78 -21.58 21.20
CA VAL A 43 -4.22 -20.42 21.98
C VAL A 43 -3.96 -19.12 21.23
N PHE A 44 -2.73 -18.91 20.74
CA PHE A 44 -2.40 -17.67 20.02
C PHE A 44 -2.96 -17.61 18.59
N GLN A 45 -3.15 -18.75 17.93
CA GLN A 45 -3.89 -18.78 16.66
C GLN A 45 -5.32 -18.27 16.86
N ASN A 46 -5.97 -18.70 17.94
CA ASN A 46 -7.29 -18.23 18.30
C ASN A 46 -7.27 -16.74 18.65
N ILE A 47 -6.32 -16.25 19.46
CA ILE A 47 -6.22 -14.81 19.75
C ILE A 47 -6.00 -13.98 18.47
N ALA A 48 -5.20 -14.46 17.51
CA ALA A 48 -4.97 -13.78 16.25
C ALA A 48 -6.20 -13.75 15.33
N LYS A 49 -7.07 -14.77 15.42
CA LYS A 49 -8.31 -14.87 14.62
C LYS A 49 -9.51 -14.18 15.27
N TYR A 50 -9.65 -14.33 16.59
CA TYR A 50 -10.81 -13.92 17.34
C TYR A 50 -10.62 -12.53 17.91
N ASN A 51 -11.63 -11.69 17.67
CA ASN A 51 -11.72 -10.41 18.32
C ASN A 51 -12.36 -10.56 19.71
N SER A 52 -11.52 -10.65 20.75
CA SER A 52 -11.96 -10.66 22.15
C SER A 52 -12.78 -9.41 22.54
N GLU A 53 -12.62 -8.32 21.81
CA GLU A 53 -13.26 -7.03 22.06
C GLU A 53 -14.47 -6.79 21.12
N ARG A 54 -15.05 -7.84 20.52
CA ARG A 54 -16.18 -7.72 19.61
C ARG A 54 -17.34 -6.90 20.19
N SER A 55 -17.70 -7.13 21.45
CA SER A 55 -18.76 -6.35 22.10
C SER A 55 -18.44 -4.85 22.17
N LEU A 56 -17.18 -4.51 22.50
CA LEU A 56 -16.73 -3.12 22.54
C LEU A 56 -16.70 -2.48 21.15
N LEU A 57 -16.28 -3.22 20.11
CA LEU A 57 -16.35 -2.71 18.74
C LEU A 57 -17.80 -2.44 18.31
N LEU A 58 -18.73 -3.35 18.60
CA LEU A 58 -20.15 -3.16 18.31
C LEU A 58 -20.73 -1.95 19.07
N GLU A 59 -20.36 -1.76 20.34
CA GLU A 59 -20.74 -0.56 21.11
C GLU A 59 -20.23 0.74 20.48
N ASN A 60 -19.10 0.69 19.77
CA ASN A 60 -18.54 1.82 19.02
C ASN A 60 -19.02 1.87 17.55
N GLY A 61 -20.00 1.05 17.17
CA GLY A 61 -20.56 1.00 15.82
C GLY A 61 -19.62 0.41 14.77
N ILE A 62 -18.62 -0.36 15.19
CA ILE A 62 -17.65 -1.03 14.32
C ILE A 62 -18.08 -2.48 14.17
N GLU A 63 -18.70 -2.79 13.03
CA GLU A 63 -19.04 -4.15 12.64
C GLU A 63 -17.89 -4.74 11.81
N LEU A 64 -17.04 -5.54 12.44
CA LEU A 64 -16.15 -6.42 11.68
C LEU A 64 -17.01 -7.50 11.01
N SER A 65 -16.79 -7.74 9.71
CA SER A 65 -17.46 -8.84 9.00
C SER A 65 -17.33 -10.11 9.83
N GLU A 66 -18.43 -10.83 10.06
CA GLU A 66 -18.48 -11.92 11.02
C GLU A 66 -17.39 -12.98 10.78
N ASN A 67 -16.28 -12.88 11.52
CA ASN A 67 -15.33 -13.94 11.82
C ASN A 67 -14.49 -14.56 10.68
N TYR A 68 -14.36 -13.98 9.49
CA TYR A 68 -13.53 -14.60 8.45
C TYR A 68 -12.30 -13.77 8.08
N TRP A 69 -11.22 -13.93 8.85
CA TRP A 69 -9.88 -13.76 8.28
C TRP A 69 -9.64 -14.92 7.32
N ALA A 70 -10.02 -14.72 6.05
CA ALA A 70 -10.16 -15.81 5.07
C ALA A 70 -8.89 -16.62 4.87
N GLU A 71 -7.74 -15.94 4.91
CA GLU A 71 -6.43 -16.53 4.68
C GLU A 71 -5.80 -17.09 5.97
N SER A 72 -6.48 -16.93 7.12
CA SER A 72 -5.90 -17.23 8.44
C SER A 72 -5.41 -18.67 8.57
N ASP A 73 -6.12 -19.65 8.03
CA ASP A 73 -5.71 -21.05 8.11
C ASP A 73 -4.42 -21.30 7.32
N ALA A 74 -4.33 -20.77 6.10
CA ALA A 74 -3.12 -20.89 5.27
C ALA A 74 -1.92 -20.20 5.95
N ILE A 75 -2.15 -19.02 6.53
CA ILE A 75 -1.10 -18.20 7.17
C ILE A 75 -0.65 -18.83 8.50
N LEU A 76 -1.59 -19.22 9.37
CA LEU A 76 -1.30 -19.59 10.75
C LEU A 76 -0.88 -21.07 10.92
N THR A 77 -1.19 -21.95 9.96
CA THR A 77 -0.92 -23.39 10.11
C THR A 77 0.57 -23.68 10.15
N ASN A 78 1.38 -23.04 9.30
CA ASN A 78 2.80 -23.40 9.13
C ASN A 78 3.79 -22.50 9.87
N ILE A 79 3.33 -21.47 10.57
CA ILE A 79 4.23 -20.55 11.29
C ILE A 79 4.65 -21.09 12.68
N PRO A 80 5.87 -20.80 13.15
CA PRO A 80 6.29 -21.12 14.52
C PRO A 80 5.46 -20.40 15.59
N LEU A 81 5.43 -20.97 16.81
CA LEU A 81 4.74 -20.38 17.96
C LEU A 81 5.14 -18.91 18.20
N GLN A 82 6.43 -18.59 18.13
CA GLN A 82 6.88 -17.20 18.34
C GLN A 82 6.29 -16.22 17.33
N GLN A 83 6.21 -16.61 16.05
CA GLN A 83 5.57 -15.76 15.03
C GLN A 83 4.06 -15.68 15.24
N THR A 84 3.44 -16.78 15.69
CA THR A 84 2.00 -16.80 16.05
C THR A 84 1.70 -15.81 17.17
N ILE A 85 2.53 -15.76 18.22
CA ILE A 85 2.41 -14.78 19.32
C ILE A 85 2.53 -13.36 18.79
N ARG A 86 3.49 -13.09 17.89
CA ARG A 86 3.66 -11.74 17.33
C ARG A 86 2.47 -11.30 16.48
N LEU A 87 1.89 -12.22 15.69
CA LEU A 87 0.66 -11.95 14.93
C LEU A 87 -0.54 -11.72 15.85
N ALA A 88 -0.71 -12.53 16.90
CA ALA A 88 -1.74 -12.32 17.89
C ALA A 88 -1.61 -10.95 18.58
N TYR A 89 -0.38 -10.53 18.88
CA TYR A 89 -0.13 -9.21 19.43
C TYR A 89 -0.41 -8.10 18.41
N ALA A 90 -0.03 -8.28 17.14
CA ALA A 90 -0.35 -7.32 16.08
C ALA A 90 -1.87 -7.20 15.81
N ALA A 91 -2.61 -8.30 15.94
CA ALA A 91 -4.06 -8.32 15.87
C ALA A 91 -4.69 -7.50 17.01
N GLU A 92 -4.23 -7.70 18.27
CA GLU A 92 -4.61 -6.86 19.40
C GLU A 92 -4.32 -5.37 19.14
N ARG A 93 -3.14 -5.04 18.61
CA ARG A 93 -2.79 -3.64 18.26
C ARG A 93 -3.70 -3.05 17.18
N SER A 94 -4.13 -3.86 16.21
CA SER A 94 -5.08 -3.45 15.17
C SER A 94 -6.44 -3.12 15.78
N ILE A 95 -6.92 -3.96 16.71
CA ILE A 95 -8.21 -3.76 17.40
C ILE A 95 -8.14 -2.53 18.31
N GLN A 96 -7.05 -2.37 19.08
CA GLN A 96 -6.83 -1.18 19.91
C GLN A 96 -6.84 0.10 19.07
N ALA A 97 -6.19 0.10 17.90
CA ALA A 97 -6.16 1.25 17.01
C ALA A 97 -7.56 1.67 16.50
N LEU A 98 -8.51 0.74 16.39
CA LEU A 98 -9.91 1.05 16.05
C LEU A 98 -10.67 1.73 17.21
N LEU A 99 -10.25 1.46 18.45
CA LEU A 99 -10.87 2.01 19.65
C LEU A 99 -10.25 3.34 20.10
N GLU A 100 -9.09 3.72 19.55
CA GLU A 100 -8.44 4.98 19.86
C GLU A 100 -9.31 6.17 19.40
N LYS A 101 -9.44 7.17 20.27
CA LYS A 101 -10.27 8.36 20.01
C LYS A 101 -9.54 9.46 19.26
N ASP A 102 -8.22 9.44 19.28
CA ASP A 102 -7.36 10.41 18.61
C ASP A 102 -6.35 9.69 17.70
N ASP A 103 -5.82 10.40 16.71
CA ASP A 103 -4.89 9.83 15.74
C ASP A 103 -3.43 9.86 16.22
N THR A 104 -3.16 10.34 17.45
CA THR A 104 -1.78 10.57 17.93
C THR A 104 -1.02 9.26 18.17
N TRP A 105 -1.73 8.14 18.32
CA TRP A 105 -1.14 6.81 18.40
C TRP A 105 -0.27 6.49 17.18
N THR A 106 -0.61 7.03 16.00
CA THR A 106 0.16 6.84 14.76
C THR A 106 1.57 7.42 14.86
N LEU A 107 1.75 8.45 15.70
CA LEU A 107 3.01 9.16 15.87
C LEU A 107 3.91 8.54 16.94
N SER A 108 3.49 7.44 17.57
CA SER A 108 4.31 6.76 18.57
C SER A 108 5.60 6.24 17.94
N THR A 109 6.75 6.65 18.47
CA THR A 109 8.06 6.25 17.95
C THR A 109 8.72 5.17 18.80
N SER A 110 9.49 4.31 18.13
CA SER A 110 10.38 3.33 18.73
C SER A 110 11.75 3.97 18.93
N LYS A 111 12.11 4.27 20.19
CA LYS A 111 13.43 4.85 20.53
C LYS A 111 14.59 4.02 20.01
N ARG A 112 14.40 2.69 19.92
CA ARG A 112 15.42 1.74 19.50
C ARG A 112 15.70 1.79 18.00
N LEU A 113 14.65 1.95 17.19
CA LEU A 113 14.74 1.90 15.72
C LEU A 113 14.77 3.28 15.07
N ASN A 114 14.50 4.34 15.84
CA ASN A 114 14.27 5.69 15.32
C ASN A 114 13.16 5.72 14.23
N SER A 115 12.20 4.80 14.34
CA SER A 115 11.08 4.63 13.41
C SER A 115 9.74 4.79 14.13
N PHE A 116 8.65 4.91 13.36
CA PHE A 116 7.30 4.87 13.91
C PHE A 116 6.89 3.43 14.27
N LYS A 117 6.34 3.19 15.47
CA LYS A 117 5.98 1.84 15.93
C LYS A 117 4.98 1.15 15.02
N ILE A 118 4.14 1.91 14.32
CA ILE A 118 3.11 1.33 13.46
C ILE A 118 3.71 0.62 12.25
N THR A 119 4.90 1.03 11.79
CA THR A 119 5.58 0.43 10.63
C THR A 119 6.16 -0.96 10.96
N GLU A 120 6.19 -1.33 12.24
CA GLU A 120 6.65 -2.65 12.70
C GLU A 120 5.59 -3.76 12.54
N TRP A 121 4.32 -3.40 12.32
CA TRP A 121 3.22 -4.40 12.29
C TRP A 121 2.08 -4.09 11.34
N LEU A 122 1.66 -2.83 11.20
CA LEU A 122 0.42 -2.49 10.50
C LEU A 122 0.46 -2.79 9.00
N PRO A 123 1.54 -2.44 8.26
CA PRO A 123 1.62 -2.76 6.84
C PRO A 123 1.52 -4.28 6.58
N GLN A 124 2.14 -5.10 7.43
CA GLN A 124 2.07 -6.56 7.36
C GLN A 124 0.65 -7.06 7.66
N MET A 125 -0.01 -6.54 8.70
CA MET A 125 -1.38 -6.93 9.02
C MET A 125 -2.37 -6.58 7.89
N MET A 126 -2.14 -5.46 7.19
CA MET A 126 -2.91 -5.08 5.99
C MET A 126 -2.62 -6.00 4.80
N ALA A 127 -1.35 -6.32 4.54
CA ALA A 127 -0.97 -7.25 3.48
C ALA A 127 -1.44 -8.69 3.75
N LEU A 128 -1.70 -9.04 5.01
CA LEU A 128 -2.32 -10.30 5.42
C LEU A 128 -3.85 -10.22 5.47
N HIS A 129 -4.46 -9.10 5.08
CA HIS A 129 -5.92 -8.90 5.08
C HIS A 129 -6.58 -9.12 6.45
N HIS A 130 -5.89 -8.75 7.53
CA HIS A 130 -6.48 -8.90 8.85
C HIS A 130 -7.70 -7.96 9.01
N PRO A 131 -8.89 -8.46 9.39
CA PRO A 131 -10.14 -7.69 9.35
C PRO A 131 -10.09 -6.36 10.11
N ALA A 132 -9.48 -6.32 11.30
CA ALA A 132 -9.37 -5.08 12.06
C ALA A 132 -8.52 -4.00 11.36
N ALA A 133 -7.54 -4.40 10.54
CA ALA A 133 -6.75 -3.44 9.78
C ALA A 133 -7.54 -2.85 8.58
N LEU A 134 -8.54 -3.57 8.07
CA LEU A 134 -9.41 -3.15 6.95
C LEU A 134 -10.42 -2.06 7.34
N GLU A 135 -10.69 -1.92 8.63
CA GLU A 135 -11.63 -0.91 9.16
C GLU A 135 -10.96 0.42 9.54
N LEU A 136 -9.63 0.50 9.46
CA LEU A 136 -8.92 1.73 9.78
C LEU A 136 -9.18 2.81 8.72
N LYS A 137 -9.39 4.04 9.19
CA LYS A 137 -9.73 5.17 8.32
C LYS A 137 -8.47 5.80 7.71
N PRO A 138 -8.50 6.19 6.44
CA PRO A 138 -7.32 6.73 5.77
C PRO A 138 -6.84 8.08 6.33
N GLU A 139 -7.74 8.96 6.77
CA GLU A 139 -7.38 10.29 7.30
C GLU A 139 -6.46 10.23 8.53
N THR A 140 -6.56 9.16 9.33
CA THR A 140 -5.71 8.90 10.51
C THR A 140 -4.22 8.85 10.15
N PHE A 141 -3.87 8.45 8.92
CA PHE A 141 -2.48 8.28 8.49
C PHE A 141 -1.89 9.49 7.78
N LEU A 142 -2.69 10.54 7.53
CA LEU A 142 -2.21 11.76 6.87
C LEU A 142 -1.20 12.53 7.72
N GLN A 143 -1.37 12.51 9.05
CA GLN A 143 -0.44 13.17 9.97
C GLN A 143 0.91 12.45 9.98
N LEU A 144 0.90 11.12 10.09
CA LEU A 144 2.09 10.29 10.00
C LEU A 144 2.87 10.56 8.72
N GLN A 145 2.20 10.49 7.56
CA GLN A 145 2.84 10.73 6.26
C GLN A 145 3.51 12.12 6.24
N GLY A 146 2.81 13.16 6.70
CA GLY A 146 3.36 14.51 6.80
C GLY A 146 4.60 14.58 7.71
N GLN A 147 4.56 13.93 8.87
CA GLN A 147 5.70 13.90 9.80
C GLN A 147 6.91 13.16 9.23
N VAL A 148 6.71 12.06 8.50
CA VAL A 148 7.82 11.36 7.83
C VAL A 148 8.43 12.24 6.74
N LEU A 149 7.60 12.88 5.91
CA LEU A 149 8.08 13.78 4.86
C LEU A 149 8.89 14.96 5.41
N LEU A 150 8.53 15.49 6.57
CA LEU A 150 9.30 16.53 7.26
C LEU A 150 10.70 16.05 7.69
N ARG A 151 10.86 14.76 8.06
CA ARG A 151 12.16 14.17 8.39
C ARG A 151 13.05 14.02 7.15
N MET A 152 12.45 13.77 5.98
CA MET A 152 13.19 13.55 4.73
C MET A 152 13.71 14.83 4.05
N ARG A 153 13.60 16.02 4.66
CA ARG A 153 14.06 17.29 4.05
C ARG A 153 15.57 17.35 3.73
N VAL A 154 16.33 16.29 4.02
CA VAL A 154 17.71 16.09 3.57
C VAL A 154 17.77 14.89 2.60
N PRO A 155 18.11 15.09 1.31
CA PRO A 155 17.92 14.10 0.26
C PRO A 155 19.10 13.12 0.19
N LYS A 156 19.10 12.05 0.99
CA LYS A 156 20.16 11.03 0.90
C LYS A 156 19.69 9.58 0.75
N SER A 157 18.44 9.24 1.04
CA SER A 157 17.89 7.90 0.80
C SER A 157 16.37 7.87 0.97
N ILE A 158 15.70 6.91 0.33
CA ILE A 158 14.27 6.63 0.52
C ILE A 158 14.03 6.17 1.97
N ASP A 159 13.13 6.84 2.69
CA ASP A 159 12.77 6.48 4.07
C ASP A 159 11.80 5.28 4.09
N PRO A 160 12.15 4.14 4.71
CA PRO A 160 11.26 2.99 4.85
C PRO A 160 9.95 3.27 5.58
N ASP A 161 9.94 4.23 6.51
CA ASP A 161 8.72 4.65 7.19
C ASP A 161 7.77 5.36 6.24
N LEU A 162 8.29 6.08 5.23
CA LEU A 162 7.47 6.75 4.23
C LEU A 162 6.77 5.72 3.34
N LEU A 163 7.52 4.71 2.89
CA LEU A 163 6.94 3.64 2.07
C LEU A 163 5.86 2.87 2.84
N SER A 164 6.10 2.61 4.12
CA SER A 164 5.13 1.96 5.00
C SER A 164 3.88 2.82 5.22
N ALA A 165 4.05 4.11 5.51
CA ALA A 165 2.96 5.06 5.67
C ALA A 165 2.14 5.20 4.39
N ASN A 166 2.80 5.30 3.24
CA ASN A 166 2.14 5.40 1.93
C ASN A 166 1.38 4.12 1.57
N PHE A 167 1.92 2.94 1.90
CA PHE A 167 1.21 1.67 1.73
C PHE A 167 -0.07 1.65 2.57
N VAL A 168 0.03 1.97 3.87
CA VAL A 168 -1.12 2.00 4.79
C VAL A 168 -2.18 3.00 4.32
N LEU A 169 -1.76 4.21 3.93
CA LEU A 169 -2.66 5.26 3.43
C LEU A 169 -3.34 4.84 2.12
N SER A 170 -2.60 4.26 1.18
CA SER A 170 -3.16 3.81 -0.11
C SER A 170 -4.14 2.64 0.08
N TYR A 171 -3.79 1.69 0.96
CA TYR A 171 -4.62 0.55 1.30
C TYR A 171 -5.96 1.01 1.89
N THR A 172 -5.91 1.80 2.97
CA THR A 172 -7.11 2.27 3.67
C THR A 172 -7.97 3.19 2.81
N LEU A 173 -7.34 4.01 1.96
CA LEU A 173 -8.06 4.85 1.03
C LEU A 173 -8.83 4.02 0.00
N LEU A 174 -8.21 3.03 -0.63
CA LEU A 174 -8.91 2.13 -1.54
C LEU A 174 -10.04 1.37 -0.84
N ALA A 175 -9.79 0.83 0.35
CA ALA A 175 -10.81 0.13 1.12
C ALA A 175 -12.03 1.04 1.42
N GLN A 176 -11.76 2.29 1.83
CA GLN A 176 -12.83 3.25 2.11
C GLN A 176 -13.56 3.69 0.85
N LEU A 177 -12.86 3.89 -0.27
CA LEU A 177 -13.46 4.21 -1.56
C LEU A 177 -14.39 3.09 -2.05
N ARG A 178 -14.03 1.82 -1.84
CA ARG A 178 -14.89 0.66 -2.16
C ARG A 178 -16.13 0.56 -1.26
N LYS A 179 -16.02 0.98 0.00
CA LYS A 179 -17.14 0.96 0.96
C LYS A 179 -18.15 2.08 0.75
N THR A 180 -17.75 3.19 0.13
CA THR A 180 -18.65 4.33 -0.11
C THR A 180 -19.19 4.34 -1.54
N SER A 181 -20.46 4.72 -1.70
CA SER A 181 -21.00 5.11 -3.00
C SER A 181 -20.67 6.56 -3.36
N ASN A 182 -20.10 7.33 -2.43
CA ASN A 182 -19.81 8.75 -2.60
C ASN A 182 -18.39 9.13 -2.17
N GLY A 183 -17.42 9.03 -3.09
CA GLY A 183 -16.04 9.46 -2.90
C GLY A 183 -15.87 10.91 -2.45
N LYS A 184 -16.87 11.79 -2.62
CA LYS A 184 -16.85 13.13 -2.02
C LYS A 184 -16.80 13.08 -0.50
N GLN A 185 -17.48 12.13 0.14
CA GLN A 185 -17.45 11.97 1.60
C GLN A 185 -16.04 11.61 2.10
N VAL A 186 -15.31 10.80 1.33
CA VAL A 186 -13.92 10.44 1.63
C VAL A 186 -13.01 11.65 1.44
N LYS A 187 -13.20 12.41 0.36
CA LYS A 187 -12.48 13.67 0.14
C LYS A 187 -12.75 14.68 1.26
N GLU A 188 -13.99 14.84 1.73
CA GLU A 188 -14.36 15.77 2.79
C GLU A 188 -13.61 15.49 4.10
N ALA A 189 -13.40 14.21 4.46
CA ALA A 189 -12.61 13.85 5.62
C ALA A 189 -11.15 14.34 5.49
N PHE A 190 -10.56 14.18 4.31
CA PHE A 190 -9.22 14.71 4.03
C PHE A 190 -9.21 16.25 4.01
N ASP A 191 -10.22 16.88 3.42
CA ASP A 191 -10.32 18.33 3.35
C ASP A 191 -10.37 18.94 4.76
N ARG A 192 -11.13 18.30 5.67
CA ARG A 192 -11.15 18.67 7.10
C ARG A 192 -9.76 18.53 7.74
N PHE A 193 -9.07 17.43 7.50
CA PHE A 193 -7.71 17.22 8.03
C PHE A 193 -6.78 18.37 7.62
N PHE A 194 -6.72 18.69 6.32
CA PHE A 194 -5.84 19.75 5.81
C PHE A 194 -6.31 21.17 6.19
N SER A 195 -7.61 21.36 6.43
CA SER A 195 -8.15 22.64 6.90
C SER A 195 -7.70 22.98 8.32
N VAL A 196 -7.61 21.97 9.18
CA VAL A 196 -7.23 22.09 10.60
C VAL A 196 -5.70 22.12 10.76
N ASN A 197 -4.97 21.28 10.04
CA ASN A 197 -3.52 21.09 10.21
C ASN A 197 -2.66 22.04 9.36
N ARG A 198 -2.97 23.35 9.41
CA ARG A 198 -2.27 24.39 8.61
C ARG A 198 -0.79 24.57 8.95
N ALA A 199 -0.34 24.10 10.12
CA ALA A 199 1.03 24.27 10.59
C ALA A 199 2.02 23.29 9.93
N THR A 200 1.57 22.09 9.55
CA THR A 200 2.39 21.09 8.85
C THR A 200 2.30 21.23 7.33
N ASP A 201 1.17 21.73 6.82
CA ASP A 201 0.91 21.94 5.40
C ASP A 201 0.38 23.38 5.17
N PRO A 202 1.25 24.38 4.92
CA PRO A 202 0.82 25.76 4.78
C PRO A 202 -0.09 25.95 3.54
N PRO A 203 -1.16 26.76 3.64
CA PRO A 203 -2.07 27.01 2.51
C PRO A 203 -1.33 27.72 1.38
N ILE A 204 -1.66 27.38 0.13
CA ILE A 204 -1.04 28.01 -1.03
C ILE A 204 -2.03 28.85 -1.82
N THR A 205 -1.62 30.10 -2.01
CA THR A 205 -2.26 31.10 -2.87
C THR A 205 -2.02 30.70 -4.33
N LEU A 206 -3.10 30.44 -5.07
CA LEU A 206 -3.03 30.26 -6.51
C LEU A 206 -2.56 31.56 -7.19
N SER A 207 -2.09 31.48 -8.42
CA SER A 207 -1.66 32.64 -9.22
C SER A 207 -2.77 33.70 -9.44
N ASN A 208 -4.03 33.33 -9.23
CA ASN A 208 -5.19 34.23 -9.26
C ASN A 208 -5.56 34.81 -7.88
N GLY A 209 -4.72 34.63 -6.86
CA GLY A 209 -4.98 35.14 -5.50
C GLY A 209 -5.95 34.31 -4.66
N VAL A 210 -6.54 33.25 -5.20
CA VAL A 210 -7.48 32.39 -4.47
C VAL A 210 -6.70 31.47 -3.52
N ARG A 211 -7.03 31.55 -2.23
CA ARG A 211 -6.60 30.58 -1.22
C ARG A 211 -7.44 29.32 -1.33
N THR A 212 -6.79 28.19 -1.54
CA THR A 212 -7.42 26.86 -1.48
C THR A 212 -7.15 26.25 -0.12
N ASP A 213 -7.61 26.91 0.94
CA ASP A 213 -7.48 26.39 2.29
C ASP A 213 -8.18 25.03 2.34
N GLY A 214 -7.46 23.97 2.75
CA GLY A 214 -8.07 22.66 2.98
C GLY A 214 -8.38 21.80 1.76
N ASP A 215 -7.89 22.11 0.55
CA ASP A 215 -8.08 21.20 -0.59
C ASP A 215 -7.11 20.01 -0.51
N ALA A 216 -7.63 18.84 -0.11
CA ALA A 216 -6.88 17.61 0.05
C ALA A 216 -6.10 17.19 -1.18
N VAL A 217 -6.70 17.30 -2.37
CA VAL A 217 -6.04 16.89 -3.61
C VAL A 217 -4.82 17.74 -3.86
N LYS A 218 -4.95 19.06 -3.67
CA LYS A 218 -3.84 19.98 -3.83
C LYS A 218 -2.73 19.70 -2.81
N SER A 219 -3.08 19.53 -1.54
CA SER A 219 -2.13 19.25 -0.45
C SER A 219 -1.38 17.92 -0.66
N LEU A 220 -2.06 16.87 -1.13
CA LEU A 220 -1.42 15.59 -1.42
C LEU A 220 -0.40 15.68 -2.57
N ARG A 221 -0.73 16.39 -3.66
CA ARG A 221 0.23 16.66 -4.74
C ARG A 221 1.46 17.41 -4.22
N GLN A 222 1.23 18.28 -3.23
CA GLN A 222 2.20 18.97 -2.38
C GLN A 222 3.38 18.13 -1.93
N ARG A 223 3.01 16.94 -1.48
CA ARG A 223 3.85 16.00 -0.78
C ARG A 223 4.68 15.14 -1.73
N VAL A 224 4.32 15.11 -3.02
CA VAL A 224 5.07 14.39 -4.04
C VAL A 224 6.31 15.22 -4.40
N ARG A 225 7.48 14.67 -4.11
CA ARG A 225 8.77 15.25 -4.51
C ARG A 225 8.78 15.45 -6.03
N ASP A 226 9.22 16.64 -6.46
CA ASP A 226 9.32 17.04 -7.88
C ASP A 226 8.01 16.87 -8.66
N TYR A 227 6.87 17.20 -8.04
CA TYR A 227 5.56 17.12 -8.69
C TYR A 227 5.51 17.94 -10.00
N GLY A 228 5.05 17.30 -11.08
CA GLY A 228 4.94 17.91 -12.42
C GLY A 228 6.25 18.04 -13.18
N TYR A 229 7.35 17.51 -12.64
CA TYR A 229 8.65 17.47 -13.31
C TYR A 229 8.86 16.12 -14.00
N PHE A 230 9.35 16.14 -15.24
CA PHE A 230 9.72 14.94 -15.99
C PHE A 230 11.24 14.81 -16.03
N GLY A 231 11.80 14.29 -14.94
CA GLY A 231 13.24 14.08 -14.80
C GLY A 231 13.72 12.76 -15.42
N ASP A 232 15.01 12.48 -15.26
CA ASP A 232 15.65 11.24 -15.68
C ASP A 232 15.09 10.01 -14.96
N THR A 233 14.74 10.17 -13.69
CA THR A 233 14.23 9.11 -12.82
C THR A 233 12.85 9.43 -12.27
N PHE A 234 12.17 8.40 -11.80
CA PHE A 234 10.97 8.48 -10.97
C PHE A 234 11.14 7.47 -9.84
N ASP A 235 11.23 7.96 -8.62
CA ASP A 235 11.60 7.15 -7.46
C ASP A 235 10.40 6.55 -6.74
N LEU A 236 10.66 5.51 -5.94
CA LEU A 236 9.60 4.74 -5.28
C LEU A 236 8.83 5.58 -4.25
N ASP A 237 9.49 6.54 -3.59
CA ASP A 237 8.81 7.50 -2.71
C ASP A 237 7.86 8.41 -3.50
N GLN A 238 8.25 8.87 -4.70
CA GLN A 238 7.39 9.67 -5.56
C GLN A 238 6.17 8.85 -6.00
N ALA A 239 6.38 7.62 -6.46
CA ALA A 239 5.31 6.71 -6.89
C ALA A 239 4.29 6.42 -5.79
N THR A 240 4.77 6.03 -4.61
CA THR A 240 3.90 5.67 -3.49
C THR A 240 3.21 6.90 -2.86
N THR A 241 3.84 8.07 -2.87
CA THR A 241 3.23 9.33 -2.39
C THR A 241 2.19 9.87 -3.37
N LEU A 242 2.35 9.56 -4.66
CA LEU A 242 1.44 9.95 -5.73
C LEU A 242 0.13 9.13 -5.74
N LEU A 243 0.15 7.88 -5.28
CA LEU A 243 -1.01 6.99 -5.33
C LEU A 243 -2.27 7.57 -4.65
N PRO A 244 -2.23 8.07 -3.39
CA PRO A 244 -3.42 8.58 -2.73
C PRO A 244 -4.10 9.74 -3.49
N THR A 245 -3.30 10.60 -4.12
CA THR A 245 -3.86 11.68 -4.95
C THR A 245 -4.46 11.16 -6.25
N LEU A 246 -3.88 10.16 -6.91
CA LEU A 246 -4.47 9.55 -8.10
C LEU A 246 -5.81 8.87 -7.77
N MET A 247 -5.87 8.09 -6.69
CA MET A 247 -7.07 7.38 -6.25
C MET A 247 -8.25 8.34 -6.00
N LEU A 248 -8.02 9.38 -5.20
CA LEU A 248 -9.06 10.37 -4.89
C LEU A 248 -9.54 11.11 -6.16
N GLU A 249 -8.61 11.54 -7.01
CA GLU A 249 -9.00 12.30 -8.20
C GLU A 249 -9.70 11.44 -9.25
N LEU A 250 -9.28 10.18 -9.42
CA LEU A 250 -9.94 9.23 -10.31
C LEU A 250 -11.38 8.99 -9.87
N GLU A 251 -11.61 8.70 -8.59
CA GLU A 251 -12.95 8.51 -8.03
C GLU A 251 -13.84 9.75 -8.26
N LEU A 252 -13.27 10.95 -8.11
CA LEU A 252 -14.02 12.20 -8.30
C LEU A 252 -14.27 12.51 -9.79
N SER A 253 -13.39 12.06 -10.69
CA SER A 253 -13.43 12.41 -12.12
C SER A 253 -14.23 11.42 -12.96
N THR A 254 -14.17 10.12 -12.63
CA THR A 254 -14.74 9.05 -13.46
C THR A 254 -16.26 8.95 -13.38
N ARG A 255 -16.89 9.55 -12.35
CA ARG A 255 -18.36 9.61 -12.19
C ARG A 255 -19.13 10.25 -13.35
N HIS A 256 -18.44 11.02 -14.18
CA HIS A 256 -19.02 11.69 -15.35
C HIS A 256 -18.75 10.97 -16.67
N LEU A 257 -17.97 9.88 -16.66
CA LEU A 257 -17.68 9.08 -17.84
C LEU A 257 -18.80 8.06 -18.08
N THR A 258 -18.92 7.61 -19.33
CA THR A 258 -19.81 6.49 -19.68
C THR A 258 -19.25 5.18 -19.11
N PRO A 259 -20.10 4.20 -18.73
CA PRO A 259 -19.63 2.94 -18.15
C PRO A 259 -18.57 2.21 -18.98
N SER A 260 -18.66 2.28 -20.32
CA SER A 260 -17.68 1.71 -21.24
C SER A 260 -16.28 2.33 -21.21
N HIS A 261 -16.11 3.46 -20.51
CA HIS A 261 -14.86 4.21 -20.42
C HIS A 261 -14.26 4.20 -19.00
N ILE A 262 -14.86 3.41 -18.09
CA ILE A 262 -14.46 3.33 -16.69
C ILE A 262 -13.92 1.93 -16.42
N THR A 263 -12.81 1.85 -15.70
CA THR A 263 -12.35 0.64 -15.03
C THR A 263 -12.50 0.86 -13.53
N GLU A 264 -12.84 -0.18 -12.79
CA GLU A 264 -12.93 -0.11 -11.34
C GLU A 264 -11.53 0.07 -10.73
N LEU A 265 -11.45 0.85 -9.65
CA LEU A 265 -10.25 0.93 -8.82
C LEU A 265 -10.00 -0.43 -8.15
N PRO A 266 -8.73 -0.84 -7.95
CA PRO A 266 -8.43 -2.12 -7.34
C PRO A 266 -8.96 -2.17 -5.90
N SER A 267 -9.55 -3.30 -5.54
CA SER A 267 -9.94 -3.59 -4.17
C SER A 267 -8.75 -4.12 -3.39
N PRO A 268 -8.40 -3.58 -2.20
CA PRO A 268 -7.27 -4.10 -1.43
C PRO A 268 -7.40 -5.57 -1.07
N THR A 269 -8.62 -6.07 -0.86
CA THR A 269 -8.89 -7.50 -0.61
C THR A 269 -8.85 -8.35 -1.88
N GLY A 270 -8.92 -7.74 -3.07
CA GLY A 270 -8.74 -8.40 -4.36
C GLY A 270 -7.27 -8.51 -4.77
N ILE A 271 -6.36 -7.77 -4.13
CA ILE A 271 -4.92 -7.84 -4.38
C ILE A 271 -4.32 -8.96 -3.53
N PRO A 272 -3.73 -10.02 -4.09
CA PRO A 272 -3.24 -11.17 -3.32
C PRO A 272 -1.84 -10.90 -2.72
N PHE A 273 -1.72 -9.87 -1.87
CA PHE A 273 -0.45 -9.40 -1.30
C PHE A 273 0.36 -10.53 -0.67
N TYR A 274 -0.28 -11.43 0.11
CA TYR A 274 0.40 -12.57 0.73
C TYR A 274 1.16 -13.46 -0.27
N SER A 275 0.59 -13.70 -1.45
CA SER A 275 1.25 -14.50 -2.49
C SER A 275 2.29 -13.72 -3.29
N MET A 276 2.16 -12.39 -3.39
CA MET A 276 3.00 -11.53 -4.25
C MET A 276 4.14 -10.85 -3.48
N MET A 277 4.08 -10.84 -2.15
CA MET A 277 5.06 -10.19 -1.28
C MET A 277 5.77 -11.22 -0.41
N ASN A 278 7.09 -11.08 -0.29
CA ASN A 278 7.90 -11.86 0.65
C ASN A 278 7.86 -11.17 2.02
N LEU A 279 6.68 -11.18 2.66
CA LEU A 279 6.39 -10.37 3.85
C LEU A 279 7.39 -10.63 4.99
N PRO A 280 8.03 -9.57 5.55
CA PRO A 280 8.85 -9.74 6.74
C PRO A 280 7.96 -10.06 7.96
N PRO A 281 8.48 -10.78 8.98
CA PRO A 281 7.73 -11.03 10.20
C PRO A 281 7.31 -9.73 10.89
N VAL A 282 6.09 -9.68 11.45
CA VAL A 282 5.68 -8.60 12.36
C VAL A 282 6.62 -8.50 13.55
N PHE A 283 6.91 -7.28 14.00
CA PHE A 283 7.82 -6.99 15.10
C PHE A 283 9.19 -7.70 14.95
N ASP A 284 9.74 -7.78 13.74
CA ASP A 284 11.12 -8.25 13.53
C ASP A 284 12.14 -7.19 13.94
N ILE A 285 12.27 -7.00 15.26
CA ILE A 285 13.21 -6.06 15.89
C ILE A 285 14.63 -6.67 15.94
N SER A 286 14.80 -7.92 15.48
CA SER A 286 16.10 -8.61 15.53
C SER A 286 17.03 -8.22 14.38
N LYS A 287 16.51 -7.63 13.30
CA LYS A 287 17.34 -7.28 12.15
C LYS A 287 17.74 -5.80 12.18
N PRO A 288 19.02 -5.46 11.92
CA PRO A 288 19.42 -4.09 11.67
C PRO A 288 18.68 -3.54 10.44
N PRO A 289 18.64 -2.20 10.25
CA PRO A 289 17.97 -1.59 9.10
C PRO A 289 18.35 -2.26 7.77
N PRO A 290 17.42 -2.27 6.79
CA PRO A 290 17.32 -3.22 5.68
C PRO A 290 18.51 -3.31 4.71
N PHE A 291 19.54 -2.49 4.90
CA PHE A 291 20.69 -2.40 3.99
C PHE A 291 21.93 -3.20 4.43
N ALA A 292 21.94 -3.81 5.63
CA ALA A 292 23.13 -4.49 6.15
C ALA A 292 23.20 -6.00 5.81
N ASP A 293 22.08 -6.73 5.76
CA ASP A 293 22.07 -8.21 5.72
C ASP A 293 21.19 -8.82 4.62
N GLY A 294 20.86 -8.08 3.55
CA GLY A 294 20.07 -8.60 2.43
C GLY A 294 18.60 -8.94 2.77
N SER A 295 18.13 -8.62 3.98
CA SER A 295 16.73 -8.74 4.35
C SER A 295 15.94 -7.58 3.74
N MET A 296 15.08 -7.86 2.76
CA MET A 296 14.20 -6.85 2.16
C MET A 296 13.26 -6.25 3.20
N SER A 297 13.25 -4.92 3.30
CA SER A 297 12.24 -4.16 4.04
C SER A 297 10.86 -4.32 3.40
N PHE A 298 9.82 -4.07 4.18
CA PHE A 298 8.42 -4.15 3.73
C PHE A 298 8.18 -3.41 2.39
N GLY A 299 8.73 -2.20 2.23
CA GLY A 299 8.55 -1.39 1.03
C GLY A 299 9.13 -1.96 -0.27
N TRP A 300 9.96 -3.00 -0.21
CA TRP A 300 10.59 -3.65 -1.38
C TRP A 300 10.31 -5.15 -1.46
N CYS A 301 9.64 -5.73 -0.47
CA CYS A 301 9.45 -7.19 -0.40
C CYS A 301 8.54 -7.75 -1.50
N HIS A 302 7.90 -6.90 -2.30
CA HIS A 302 7.10 -7.27 -3.47
C HIS A 302 7.90 -7.45 -4.75
N LEU A 303 9.10 -6.86 -4.84
CA LEU A 303 9.80 -6.71 -6.11
C LEU A 303 10.21 -8.04 -6.74
N ASP A 304 10.76 -8.96 -5.95
CA ASP A 304 11.22 -10.28 -6.39
C ASP A 304 10.20 -11.00 -7.29
N LYS A 305 8.91 -10.93 -6.92
CA LYS A 305 7.82 -11.51 -7.71
C LYS A 305 7.26 -10.54 -8.74
N MET A 306 7.01 -9.28 -8.36
CA MET A 306 6.27 -8.34 -9.21
C MET A 306 7.07 -7.80 -10.41
N VAL A 307 8.39 -7.94 -10.43
CA VAL A 307 9.23 -7.59 -11.60
C VAL A 307 9.49 -8.77 -12.53
N SER A 308 9.00 -9.98 -12.17
CA SER A 308 9.22 -11.18 -12.95
C SER A 308 8.42 -11.17 -14.27
N PRO A 309 8.92 -11.84 -15.32
CA PRO A 309 8.16 -12.00 -16.57
C PRO A 309 6.81 -12.66 -16.38
N ASP A 310 6.73 -13.68 -15.51
CA ASP A 310 5.50 -14.43 -15.24
C ASP A 310 4.43 -13.54 -14.61
N PHE A 311 4.82 -12.72 -13.63
CA PHE A 311 3.90 -11.77 -13.02
C PHE A 311 3.42 -10.72 -14.03
N LEU A 312 4.35 -10.11 -14.79
CA LEU A 312 4.01 -9.07 -15.75
C LEU A 312 3.13 -9.58 -16.89
N SER A 313 3.41 -10.78 -17.40
CA SER A 313 2.72 -11.38 -18.55
C SER A 313 1.42 -12.09 -18.20
N SER A 314 1.16 -12.33 -16.92
CA SER A 314 -0.08 -12.96 -16.47
C SER A 314 -1.23 -11.96 -16.46
N GLY A 315 -2.43 -12.41 -16.83
CA GLY A 315 -3.65 -11.63 -16.74
C GLY A 315 -3.73 -10.47 -17.73
N CYS A 316 -4.55 -9.48 -17.36
CA CYS A 316 -4.77 -8.26 -18.13
C CYS A 316 -4.50 -7.06 -17.22
N TRP A 317 -3.92 -6.01 -17.78
CA TRP A 317 -3.70 -4.76 -17.08
C TRP A 317 -4.71 -3.70 -17.55
N THR A 318 -5.08 -2.83 -16.63
CA THR A 318 -6.02 -1.72 -16.84
C THR A 318 -5.51 -0.50 -16.06
N GLY A 319 -6.04 0.68 -16.36
CA GLY A 319 -5.79 1.84 -15.53
C GLY A 319 -6.00 3.17 -16.24
N TYR A 320 -5.32 4.21 -15.78
CA TYR A 320 -5.52 5.56 -16.28
C TYR A 320 -4.22 6.33 -16.41
N TYR A 321 -4.25 7.31 -17.30
CA TYR A 321 -3.28 8.39 -17.32
C TYR A 321 -4.00 9.74 -17.23
N SER A 322 -3.35 10.71 -16.61
CA SER A 322 -3.80 12.09 -16.57
C SER A 322 -3.11 12.89 -17.69
N ASP A 323 -3.80 13.80 -18.35
CA ASP A 323 -3.21 14.87 -19.16
C ASP A 323 -3.07 16.15 -18.33
N GLN A 324 -1.82 16.59 -18.16
CA GLN A 324 -1.43 17.80 -17.45
C GLN A 324 -0.64 18.77 -18.34
N ARG A 325 -0.57 18.54 -19.66
CA ARG A 325 0.24 19.36 -20.59
C ARG A 325 -0.19 20.83 -20.64
N ARG A 326 -1.47 21.12 -20.35
CA ARG A 326 -2.03 22.48 -20.42
C ARG A 326 -2.02 23.23 -19.08
N TYR A 327 -2.27 22.53 -17.97
CA TYR A 327 -2.43 23.16 -16.65
C TYR A 327 -1.86 22.26 -15.54
N LEU A 328 -0.68 22.62 -15.03
CA LEU A 328 -0.16 22.02 -13.81
C LEU A 328 -1.14 22.31 -12.65
N GLY A 329 -1.59 21.25 -11.98
CA GLY A 329 -2.55 21.35 -10.88
C GLY A 329 -4.02 21.11 -11.27
N ARG A 330 -4.32 20.82 -12.54
CA ARG A 330 -5.63 20.25 -12.92
C ARG A 330 -5.40 19.00 -13.76
N ARG A 331 -5.64 17.83 -13.16
CA ARG A 331 -5.65 16.57 -13.92
C ARG A 331 -6.95 16.46 -14.69
N ARG A 332 -6.82 16.14 -15.97
CA ARG A 332 -7.90 15.53 -16.73
C ARG A 332 -7.50 14.07 -16.93
N PHE A 333 -8.39 13.15 -16.59
CA PHE A 333 -8.21 11.76 -16.97
C PHE A 333 -8.91 11.51 -18.30
N ASP A 334 -8.19 10.85 -19.20
CA ASP A 334 -8.80 10.27 -20.38
C ASP A 334 -9.54 8.97 -20.00
N PRO A 335 -10.42 8.44 -20.87
CA PRO A 335 -10.98 7.10 -20.72
C PRO A 335 -9.93 6.05 -20.32
N ALA A 336 -10.36 5.02 -19.59
CA ALA A 336 -9.48 3.98 -19.08
C ALA A 336 -8.63 3.35 -20.21
N MET A 337 -7.34 3.15 -19.92
CA MET A 337 -6.51 2.23 -20.67
C MET A 337 -6.92 0.81 -20.28
N ARG A 338 -7.22 -0.04 -21.26
CA ARG A 338 -7.79 -1.36 -21.07
C ARG A 338 -7.12 -2.38 -21.98
N ASP A 339 -7.43 -3.66 -21.74
CA ASP A 339 -6.95 -4.77 -22.55
C ASP A 339 -5.41 -4.79 -22.65
N ILE A 340 -4.69 -4.27 -21.63
CA ILE A 340 -3.24 -4.19 -21.67
C ILE A 340 -2.66 -5.58 -21.39
N ARG A 341 -2.14 -6.22 -22.43
CA ARG A 341 -1.45 -7.52 -22.35
C ARG A 341 0.04 -7.28 -22.51
N ILE A 342 0.77 -7.43 -21.41
CA ILE A 342 2.23 -7.32 -21.40
C ILE A 342 2.82 -8.66 -21.84
N VAL A 343 3.77 -8.62 -22.78
CA VAL A 343 4.61 -9.77 -23.15
C VAL A 343 5.99 -9.48 -22.61
N ALA A 344 6.40 -10.21 -21.57
CA ALA A 344 7.67 -9.99 -20.90
C ALA A 344 8.56 -11.24 -20.91
N ARG A 345 9.88 -11.02 -20.89
CA ARG A 345 10.91 -12.07 -20.83
C ARG A 345 12.14 -11.57 -20.09
N ARG A 346 12.98 -12.47 -19.59
CA ARG A 346 14.30 -12.09 -19.08
C ARG A 346 15.25 -11.75 -20.24
N THR A 347 16.14 -10.79 -20.02
CA THR A 347 17.23 -10.48 -20.96
C THR A 347 18.13 -11.70 -21.17
N CYS A 348 18.42 -12.07 -22.41
CA CYS A 348 19.28 -13.22 -22.70
C CYS A 348 20.78 -12.85 -22.58
N LYS A 349 21.68 -13.82 -22.72
CA LYS A 349 23.13 -13.55 -22.62
C LYS A 349 23.62 -12.79 -23.84
N GLU A 350 23.11 -13.13 -25.01
CA GLU A 350 23.47 -12.53 -26.30
C GLU A 350 23.16 -11.03 -26.33
N GLU A 351 22.01 -10.61 -25.79
CA GLU A 351 21.64 -9.20 -25.67
C GLU A 351 22.60 -8.41 -24.76
N ARG A 352 23.08 -9.05 -23.69
CA ARG A 352 24.07 -8.47 -22.76
C ARG A 352 25.48 -8.41 -23.34
N GLU A 353 25.80 -9.31 -24.28
CA GLU A 353 27.07 -9.26 -25.02
C GLU A 353 27.06 -8.12 -26.04
N ILE A 354 25.90 -7.81 -26.62
CA ILE A 354 25.72 -6.69 -27.56
C ILE A 354 25.75 -5.35 -26.81
N ASP A 355 25.10 -5.27 -25.65
CA ASP A 355 25.13 -4.09 -24.79
C ASP A 355 25.50 -4.48 -23.36
N SER A 356 26.80 -4.38 -23.06
CA SER A 356 27.36 -4.68 -21.75
C SER A 356 26.85 -3.78 -20.62
N SER A 357 26.13 -2.69 -20.94
CA SER A 357 25.47 -1.84 -19.96
C SER A 357 24.09 -2.35 -19.54
N LEU A 358 23.52 -3.33 -20.26
CA LEU A 358 22.28 -4.00 -19.86
C LEU A 358 22.53 -4.88 -18.63
N ALA A 359 22.16 -4.36 -17.47
CA ALA A 359 21.93 -5.19 -16.30
C ALA A 359 20.86 -6.25 -16.58
N GLU A 360 20.93 -7.37 -15.86
CA GLU A 360 19.86 -8.35 -15.88
C GLU A 360 18.54 -7.69 -15.48
N CYS A 361 17.53 -7.81 -16.34
CA CYS A 361 16.24 -7.19 -16.14
C CYS A 361 15.15 -7.98 -16.88
N THR A 362 13.91 -7.54 -16.71
CA THR A 362 12.78 -8.06 -17.45
C THR A 362 12.47 -7.12 -18.61
N MET A 363 12.58 -7.62 -19.84
CA MET A 363 12.24 -6.90 -21.06
C MET A 363 10.73 -7.00 -21.30
N VAL A 364 10.13 -5.88 -21.72
CA VAL A 364 8.76 -5.82 -22.23
C VAL A 364 8.85 -5.70 -23.75
N ASP A 365 8.38 -6.73 -24.45
CA ASP A 365 8.52 -6.84 -25.89
C ASP A 365 7.47 -5.98 -26.60
N GLN A 366 7.82 -5.54 -27.82
CA GLN A 366 6.95 -4.76 -28.70
C GLN A 366 5.65 -5.48 -29.07
N GLN A 367 5.48 -6.76 -28.74
CA GLN A 367 4.24 -7.50 -28.90
C GLN A 367 3.20 -7.17 -27.81
N SER A 368 3.59 -6.46 -26.76
CA SER A 368 2.65 -5.99 -25.74
C SER A 368 1.64 -5.02 -26.36
N ARG A 369 0.35 -5.18 -26.05
CA ARG A 369 -0.76 -4.40 -26.64
C ARG A 369 -1.66 -3.83 -25.56
N GLY A 370 -2.39 -2.78 -25.89
CA GLY A 370 -3.49 -2.23 -25.09
C GLY A 370 -4.32 -1.26 -25.92
N VAL A 371 -5.43 -0.79 -25.36
CA VAL A 371 -6.33 0.17 -26.01
C VAL A 371 -6.66 1.30 -25.03
N ASP A 372 -6.69 2.53 -25.53
CA ASP A 372 -7.19 3.69 -24.77
C ASP A 372 -8.14 4.54 -25.63
N ALA A 373 -8.40 5.78 -25.20
CA ALA A 373 -9.28 6.72 -25.89
C ALA A 373 -8.84 7.11 -27.31
N VAL A 374 -7.54 7.03 -27.61
CA VAL A 374 -6.98 7.38 -28.92
C VAL A 374 -7.00 6.17 -29.84
N GLY A 375 -6.70 4.97 -29.31
CA GLY A 375 -6.78 3.74 -30.07
C GLY A 375 -5.88 2.63 -29.52
N GLU A 376 -5.58 1.66 -30.37
CA GLU A 376 -4.67 0.56 -30.03
C GLU A 376 -3.22 1.06 -29.98
N PHE A 377 -2.48 0.59 -28.98
CA PHE A 377 -1.07 0.92 -28.79
C PHE A 377 -0.23 -0.32 -28.45
N SER A 378 1.06 -0.23 -28.75
CA SER A 378 2.10 -1.13 -28.23
C SER A 378 2.84 -0.53 -27.05
N LEU A 379 3.33 -1.39 -26.16
CA LEU A 379 4.31 -1.05 -25.12
C LEU A 379 5.62 -1.81 -25.39
N GLN A 380 6.76 -1.17 -25.16
CA GLN A 380 8.06 -1.81 -25.18
C GLN A 380 8.98 -1.16 -24.16
N GLY A 381 9.93 -1.91 -23.58
CA GLY A 381 10.90 -1.34 -22.66
C GLY A 381 11.44 -2.35 -21.67
N ARG A 382 11.67 -1.92 -20.44
CA ARG A 382 12.31 -2.75 -19.40
C ARG A 382 11.79 -2.46 -18.00
N VAL A 383 11.82 -3.49 -17.17
CA VAL A 383 11.56 -3.46 -15.74
C VAL A 383 12.80 -3.99 -15.03
N GLN A 384 13.43 -3.16 -14.21
CA GLN A 384 14.62 -3.52 -13.44
C GLN A 384 14.25 -4.22 -12.14
N ASP A 385 15.20 -4.98 -11.56
CA ASP A 385 14.98 -5.74 -10.33
C ASP A 385 14.74 -4.82 -9.10
N ASP A 386 15.17 -3.55 -9.16
CA ASP A 386 14.85 -2.52 -8.16
C ASP A 386 13.43 -1.92 -8.31
N GLY A 387 12.66 -2.43 -9.27
CA GLY A 387 11.31 -1.98 -9.59
C GLY A 387 11.24 -0.74 -10.46
N PHE A 388 12.35 -0.20 -10.97
CA PHE A 388 12.29 0.87 -11.97
C PHE A 388 11.68 0.35 -13.28
N VAL A 389 10.73 1.10 -13.82
CA VAL A 389 10.02 0.75 -15.05
C VAL A 389 10.24 1.87 -16.07
N TYR A 390 10.76 1.50 -17.23
CA TYR A 390 10.90 2.39 -18.39
C TYR A 390 10.20 1.76 -19.58
N LEU A 391 9.15 2.41 -20.08
CA LEU A 391 8.37 1.93 -21.23
C LEU A 391 8.21 3.03 -22.27
N ILE A 392 8.02 2.62 -23.52
CA ILE A 392 7.66 3.48 -24.63
C ILE A 392 6.31 2.98 -25.15
N LYS A 393 5.34 3.88 -25.16
CA LYS A 393 4.01 3.66 -25.74
C LYS A 393 3.97 4.23 -27.15
N ARG A 394 3.54 3.44 -28.12
CA ARG A 394 3.40 3.83 -29.53
C ARG A 394 2.04 3.40 -30.08
N TYR A 395 1.33 4.30 -30.74
CA TYR A 395 0.06 3.98 -31.39
C TYR A 395 0.27 3.31 -32.76
N PHE A 396 -0.66 2.46 -33.19
CA PHE A 396 -0.58 1.85 -34.53
C PHE A 396 -1.05 2.77 -35.65
N SER A 397 -1.97 3.68 -35.33
CA SER A 397 -2.57 4.61 -36.29
C SER A 397 -1.72 5.87 -36.52
N GLU A 398 -0.78 6.17 -35.62
CA GLU A 398 0.01 7.40 -35.63
C GLU A 398 1.45 7.12 -35.22
N ASP A 399 2.41 7.91 -35.73
CA ASP A 399 3.83 7.84 -35.30
C ASP A 399 4.08 8.53 -33.94
N THR A 400 3.01 8.74 -33.17
CA THR A 400 3.06 9.38 -31.85
C THR A 400 3.60 8.38 -30.82
N MET A 401 4.68 8.76 -30.13
CA MET A 401 5.27 7.97 -29.05
C MET A 401 5.34 8.74 -27.72
N TRP A 402 5.17 8.03 -26.63
CA TRP A 402 5.23 8.58 -25.27
C TRP A 402 6.17 7.74 -24.40
N THR A 403 7.07 8.41 -23.70
CA THR A 403 8.00 7.79 -22.74
C THR A 403 7.34 7.71 -21.37
N TRP A 404 7.39 6.55 -20.75
CA TRP A 404 6.87 6.26 -19.42
C TRP A 404 8.02 5.93 -18.48
N LYS A 405 8.10 6.65 -17.35
CA LYS A 405 9.08 6.44 -16.28
C LYS A 405 8.32 6.20 -14.98
N ALA A 406 8.52 5.05 -14.36
CA ALA A 406 7.64 4.56 -13.31
C ALA A 406 8.35 3.66 -12.29
N ARG A 407 7.60 3.27 -11.26
CA ARG A 407 8.01 2.26 -10.28
C ARG A 407 6.95 1.20 -10.13
N MET A 408 7.41 -0.03 -9.92
CA MET A 408 6.60 -1.14 -9.46
C MET A 408 6.25 -0.93 -7.99
N THR A 409 4.96 -0.89 -7.68
CA THR A 409 4.43 -0.78 -6.31
C THR A 409 3.56 -2.01 -6.02
N PRO A 410 3.24 -2.29 -4.74
CA PRO A 410 2.27 -3.34 -4.40
C PRO A 410 0.89 -3.14 -5.04
N PHE A 411 0.56 -1.91 -5.48
CA PHE A 411 -0.71 -1.54 -6.11
C PHE A 411 -0.61 -1.43 -7.64
N GLY A 412 0.48 -1.92 -8.25
CA GLY A 412 0.70 -1.88 -9.70
C GLY A 412 1.81 -0.91 -10.11
N ILE A 413 1.82 -0.50 -11.38
CA ILE A 413 2.86 0.38 -11.95
C ILE A 413 2.37 1.82 -11.91
N VAL A 414 3.14 2.67 -11.23
CA VAL A 414 2.79 4.08 -11.01
C VAL A 414 3.94 4.95 -11.50
N GLY A 415 3.62 5.95 -12.31
CA GLY A 415 4.66 6.77 -12.90
C GLY A 415 4.20 8.03 -13.58
N MET A 416 5.12 8.59 -14.34
CA MET A 416 4.92 9.76 -15.20
C MET A 416 5.11 9.38 -16.66
N TRP A 417 4.40 10.08 -17.53
CA TRP A 417 4.57 9.97 -18.97
C TRP A 417 4.90 11.35 -19.57
N GLY A 418 5.60 11.34 -20.69
CA GLY A 418 6.08 12.54 -21.36
C GLY A 418 6.50 12.30 -22.80
N SER A 419 6.83 13.38 -23.52
CA SER A 419 7.33 13.28 -24.89
C SER A 419 8.82 12.92 -24.93
N ASP A 420 9.30 12.61 -26.13
CA ASP A 420 10.72 12.47 -26.49
C ASP A 420 11.57 13.70 -26.13
N GLN A 421 11.02 14.91 -26.23
CA GLN A 421 11.64 16.17 -25.79
C GLN A 421 11.63 16.37 -24.25
N GLU A 422 11.47 15.29 -23.48
CA GLU A 422 11.43 15.29 -22.02
C GLU A 422 10.37 16.22 -21.41
N ARG A 423 9.30 16.50 -22.16
CA ARG A 423 8.20 17.32 -21.66
C ARG A 423 7.25 16.46 -20.86
N PHE A 424 7.01 16.89 -19.62
CA PHE A 424 6.00 16.30 -18.76
C PHE A 424 4.62 16.29 -19.42
N GLY A 425 4.05 15.10 -19.59
CA GLY A 425 2.70 14.89 -20.09
C GLY A 425 1.70 14.76 -18.95
N GLY A 426 2.03 13.95 -17.96
CA GLY A 426 1.20 13.69 -16.80
C GLY A 426 1.65 12.46 -16.02
N TYR A 427 0.76 11.96 -15.17
CA TYR A 427 0.95 10.72 -14.42
C TYR A 427 0.13 9.59 -15.00
N PHE A 428 0.51 8.35 -14.68
CA PHE A 428 -0.28 7.17 -14.97
C PHE A 428 -0.21 6.18 -13.82
N TRP A 429 -1.23 5.34 -13.75
CA TRP A 429 -1.30 4.20 -12.88
C TRP A 429 -2.02 3.08 -13.60
N ILE A 430 -1.36 1.92 -13.70
CA ILE A 430 -1.94 0.69 -14.21
C ILE A 430 -1.82 -0.44 -13.18
N TRP A 431 -2.82 -1.29 -13.13
CA TRP A 431 -2.94 -2.42 -12.22
C TRP A 431 -3.54 -3.61 -12.95
N LYS A 432 -3.50 -4.79 -12.33
CA LYS A 432 -4.10 -5.99 -12.91
C LYS A 432 -5.62 -5.95 -12.77
N GLU A 433 -6.33 -6.27 -13.83
CA GLU A 433 -7.80 -6.26 -13.90
C GLU A 433 -8.42 -7.18 -12.85
N GLU A 434 -7.79 -8.33 -12.57
CA GLU A 434 -8.24 -9.27 -11.53
C GLU A 434 -8.19 -8.72 -10.09
N TRP A 435 -7.63 -7.53 -9.86
CA TRP A 435 -7.58 -6.91 -8.53
C TRP A 435 -8.80 -6.04 -8.19
N CYS A 436 -9.71 -5.82 -9.14
CA CYS A 436 -10.85 -4.91 -9.00
C CYS A 436 -11.96 -5.44 -8.09
#